data_AF-A0A9E1N0G4-F1
#
_entry.id   AF-A0A9E1N0G4-F1
#
_cell.length_a   1.000
_cell.length_b   1.000
_cell.length_c   1.000
_cell.angle_alpha   90.00
_cell.angle_beta   90.00
_cell.angle_gamma   90.00
#
_symmetry.space_group_name_H-M   'P 1'
#
loop_
_entity.id
_entity.type
_entity.pdbx_description
1 polymer ?
#
loop_
_entity_poly.entity_id
_entity_poly.type
_entity_poly.pdbx_seq_one_letter_code
_entity_poly.pdbx_strand_id
1 'polypeptide(L)'
;EHALLAPGAGSDLNVLREDLPQGSELAQLVGERLAEKWLEAVDDATAQAREFNVDIRFGVLDRQHLQVNERAETLLHDRIVFGVPAMGGAEDGRSFMYRLGLARPGHKSKRFAPNHPQHPKAVALHGIQQAYRDIRGLDISPQLPLHVLRVGGLVLATVPGEPTVMTGHHIEAALASCGETDSRLTPGPPGSVGRDFSTGNLCFESASVALRPRIRVVGYAGDYSSYITTYQEYGRQSYEAASTLLGRNTAKHIEALLVAIADLPAPHPEGGVAVFDTML
;
A
#
# COMPACT_ATOMS: atom_id res chain seq x y z
N GLU A 1 16.02 26.75 -1.72
CA GLU A 1 15.52 25.67 -0.84
C GLU A 1 14.26 25.11 -1.48
N HIS A 2 14.23 23.81 -1.73
CA HIS A 2 13.07 23.14 -2.33
C HIS A 2 12.52 22.18 -1.30
N ALA A 3 11.20 22.11 -1.23
CA ALA A 3 10.52 21.43 -0.16
C ALA A 3 9.34 20.67 -0.78
N LEU A 4 9.26 19.36 -0.51
CA LEU A 4 8.36 18.43 -1.19
C LEU A 4 7.43 17.77 -0.17
N LEU A 5 6.13 17.81 -0.45
CA LEU A 5 5.13 17.02 0.27
C LEU A 5 4.76 15.82 -0.57
N ALA A 6 4.82 14.64 0.03
CA ALA A 6 4.43 13.38 -0.60
C ALA A 6 3.28 12.73 0.18
N PRO A 7 2.28 12.18 -0.52
CA PRO A 7 1.19 11.46 0.14
C PRO A 7 1.67 10.14 0.75
N GLY A 8 1.22 9.86 1.97
CA GLY A 8 1.42 8.57 2.63
C GLY A 8 0.28 7.58 2.34
N ALA A 9 0.04 6.67 3.27
CA ALA A 9 -1.17 5.85 3.29
C ALA A 9 -2.28 6.54 4.10
N GLY A 10 -3.39 6.85 3.42
CA GLY A 10 -4.48 7.64 3.97
C GLY A 10 -5.54 7.98 2.95
N SER A 11 -5.75 7.11 1.96
CA SER A 11 -6.72 7.34 0.88
C SER A 11 -8.17 7.33 1.35
N ASP A 12 -8.41 6.84 2.57
CA ASP A 12 -9.67 6.85 3.31
C ASP A 12 -9.74 7.98 4.36
N LEU A 13 -8.78 8.91 4.36
CA LEU A 13 -8.84 10.14 5.15
C LEU A 13 -9.37 11.28 4.30
N ASN A 14 -10.24 12.09 4.89
CA ASN A 14 -10.69 13.34 4.30
C ASN A 14 -10.62 14.48 5.32
N VAL A 15 -10.59 15.70 4.80
CA VAL A 15 -10.52 16.94 5.59
C VAL A 15 -11.89 17.61 5.73
N LEU A 16 -12.97 16.86 5.48
CA LEU A 16 -14.32 17.41 5.53
C LEU A 16 -14.65 17.88 6.94
N ARG A 17 -15.40 18.97 7.01
CA ARG A 17 -15.84 19.59 8.25
C ARG A 17 -17.31 19.96 8.15
N GLU A 18 -18.00 19.90 9.29
CA GLU A 18 -19.39 20.34 9.38
C GLU A 18 -19.51 21.86 9.35
N ASP A 19 -18.50 22.57 9.88
CA ASP A 19 -18.48 24.01 10.04
C ASP A 19 -17.82 24.78 8.89
N LEU A 20 -17.18 24.08 7.95
CA LEU A 20 -16.51 24.71 6.81
C LEU A 20 -16.76 23.93 5.52
N PRO A 21 -17.38 24.53 4.49
CA PRO A 21 -17.64 23.86 3.23
C PRO A 21 -16.35 23.62 2.47
N GLN A 22 -16.38 22.64 1.55
CA GLN A 22 -15.29 22.43 0.61
C GLN A 22 -15.09 23.67 -0.27
N GLY A 23 -13.87 24.17 -0.33
CA GLY A 23 -13.52 25.37 -1.08
C GLY A 23 -12.15 25.90 -0.69
N SER A 24 -11.81 27.09 -1.20
CA SER A 24 -10.50 27.72 -0.99
C SER A 24 -10.18 27.98 0.48
N GLU A 25 -11.18 28.29 1.31
CA GLU A 25 -10.98 28.53 2.74
C GLU A 25 -10.60 27.26 3.50
N LEU A 26 -11.27 26.13 3.24
CA LEU A 26 -10.89 24.84 3.80
C LEU A 26 -9.49 24.42 3.30
N ALA A 27 -9.20 24.62 2.03
CA ALA A 27 -7.89 24.32 1.46
C ALA A 27 -6.77 25.16 2.12
N GLN A 28 -7.01 26.45 2.35
CA GLN A 28 -6.07 27.33 3.05
C GLN A 28 -5.86 26.84 4.49
N LEU A 29 -6.93 26.56 5.22
CA LEU A 29 -6.83 26.08 6.59
C LEU A 29 -6.01 24.78 6.69
N VAL A 30 -6.29 23.80 5.82
CA VAL A 30 -5.54 22.53 5.78
C VAL A 30 -4.08 22.80 5.43
N GLY A 31 -3.82 23.66 4.45
CA GLY A 31 -2.47 24.07 4.06
C GLY A 31 -1.69 24.70 5.22
N GLU A 32 -2.31 25.62 5.97
CA GLU A 32 -1.71 26.26 7.14
C GLU A 32 -1.37 25.26 8.24
N ARG A 33 -2.29 24.33 8.54
CA ARG A 33 -2.07 23.27 9.56
C ARG A 33 -0.95 22.31 9.16
N LEU A 34 -0.88 21.94 7.88
CA LEU A 34 0.21 21.11 7.36
C LEU A 34 1.55 21.87 7.40
N ALA A 35 1.55 23.14 7.00
CA ALA A 35 2.75 23.97 7.01
C ALA A 35 3.32 24.14 8.43
N GLU A 36 2.48 24.38 9.43
CA GLU A 36 2.89 24.49 10.84
C GLU A 36 3.65 23.25 11.31
N LYS A 37 3.07 22.06 11.11
CA LYS A 37 3.70 20.80 11.53
C LYS A 37 4.92 20.44 10.70
N TRP A 38 4.93 20.85 9.45
CA TRP A 38 6.04 20.59 8.55
C TRP A 38 7.26 21.44 8.86
N LEU A 39 7.08 22.73 9.16
CA LEU A 39 8.18 23.61 9.58
C LEU A 39 8.81 23.10 10.88
N GLU A 40 8.01 22.68 11.86
CA GLU A 40 8.53 21.99 13.06
C GLU A 40 9.38 20.76 12.69
N ALA A 41 8.89 19.91 11.78
CA ALA A 41 9.63 18.72 11.37
C ALA A 41 10.92 19.02 10.58
N VAL A 42 10.93 20.09 9.76
CA VAL A 42 12.10 20.54 9.00
C VAL A 42 13.15 21.13 9.92
N ASP A 43 12.75 21.93 10.91
CA ASP A 43 13.66 22.49 11.91
C ASP A 43 14.33 21.37 12.72
N ASP A 44 13.53 20.40 13.18
CA ASP A 44 14.01 19.21 13.89
C ASP A 44 14.99 18.39 13.03
N ALA A 45 14.66 18.17 11.75
CA ALA A 45 15.50 17.41 10.82
C ALA A 45 16.81 18.14 10.50
N THR A 46 16.77 19.46 10.33
CA THR A 46 17.94 20.29 10.04
C THR A 46 18.90 20.33 11.23
N ALA A 47 18.37 20.43 12.45
CA ALA A 47 19.17 20.38 13.68
C ALA A 47 19.86 19.01 13.88
N GLN A 48 19.31 17.95 13.29
CA GLN A 48 19.80 16.57 13.41
C GLN A 48 20.45 16.05 12.12
N ALA A 49 20.75 16.92 11.16
CA ALA A 49 21.30 16.55 9.87
C ALA A 49 22.62 15.78 10.02
N ARG A 50 22.70 14.63 9.35
CA ARG A 50 23.86 13.74 9.34
C ARG A 50 24.03 13.17 7.94
N GLU A 51 25.24 12.76 7.62
CA GLU A 51 25.45 11.92 6.45
C GLU A 51 24.67 10.61 6.59
N PHE A 52 24.09 10.15 5.48
CA PHE A 52 23.34 8.91 5.43
C PHE A 52 23.62 8.19 4.11
N ASN A 53 23.52 6.87 4.14
CA ASN A 53 23.52 6.07 2.93
C ASN A 53 22.12 5.97 2.36
N VAL A 54 22.05 5.87 1.03
CA VAL A 54 20.82 5.62 0.28
C VAL A 54 20.94 4.27 -0.41
N ASP A 55 20.01 3.36 -0.12
CA ASP A 55 19.84 2.09 -0.83
C ASP A 55 18.44 2.07 -1.46
N ILE A 56 18.35 1.70 -2.73
CA ILE A 56 17.09 1.68 -3.48
C ILE A 56 16.96 0.31 -4.11
N ARG A 57 15.84 -0.33 -3.83
CA ARG A 57 15.50 -1.65 -4.37
C ARG A 57 14.20 -1.56 -5.13
N PHE A 58 14.11 -2.36 -6.18
CA PHE A 58 13.02 -2.34 -7.14
C PHE A 58 12.45 -3.73 -7.30
N GLY A 59 11.15 -3.80 -7.54
CA GLY A 59 10.48 -5.00 -8.01
C GLY A 59 9.20 -4.63 -8.76
N VAL A 60 8.63 -5.61 -9.46
CA VAL A 60 7.43 -5.41 -10.27
C VAL A 60 6.39 -6.42 -9.85
N LEU A 61 5.17 -5.96 -9.57
CA LEU A 61 4.02 -6.84 -9.50
C LEU A 61 3.53 -7.07 -10.94
N ASP A 62 3.93 -8.20 -11.52
CA ASP A 62 3.48 -8.60 -12.87
C ASP A 62 2.19 -9.43 -12.79
N ARG A 63 1.07 -8.78 -13.11
CA ARG A 63 -0.25 -9.39 -13.08
C ARG A 63 -0.45 -10.53 -14.07
N GLN A 64 0.35 -10.62 -15.14
CA GLN A 64 0.20 -11.64 -16.18
C GLN A 64 0.82 -12.98 -15.75
N HIS A 65 1.85 -12.93 -14.90
CA HIS A 65 2.61 -14.12 -14.48
C HIS A 65 2.19 -14.67 -13.10
N LEU A 66 1.31 -13.98 -12.37
CA LEU A 66 0.79 -14.42 -11.06
C LEU A 66 -0.05 -15.71 -11.09
N GLN A 67 -0.49 -16.20 -12.25
CA GLN A 67 -1.41 -17.33 -12.34
C GLN A 67 -0.77 -18.71 -12.09
N VAL A 68 0.54 -18.81 -11.92
CA VAL A 68 1.20 -20.12 -12.10
C VAL A 68 1.34 -20.95 -10.83
N ASN A 69 1.26 -20.41 -9.59
CA ASN A 69 1.74 -21.22 -8.45
C ASN A 69 1.18 -21.05 -7.02
N GLU A 70 -0.02 -20.50 -6.75
CA GLU A 70 -0.43 -20.32 -5.34
C GLU A 70 -1.90 -20.60 -4.95
N ARG A 71 -2.09 -20.79 -3.64
CA ARG A 71 -3.35 -21.14 -2.93
C ARG A 71 -4.44 -20.09 -3.19
N ALA A 72 -5.72 -20.48 -3.09
CA ALA A 72 -6.87 -19.59 -3.35
C ALA A 72 -6.88 -18.25 -2.56
N GLU A 73 -6.14 -18.19 -1.45
CA GLU A 73 -6.00 -17.02 -0.57
C GLU A 73 -5.03 -15.96 -1.12
N THR A 74 -4.20 -16.30 -2.12
CA THR A 74 -3.28 -15.38 -2.79
C THR A 74 -3.61 -15.22 -4.28
N LEU A 75 -4.86 -15.41 -4.68
CA LEU A 75 -5.25 -15.08 -6.05
C LEU A 75 -5.52 -13.59 -6.19
N LEU A 76 -4.80 -12.92 -7.10
CA LEU A 76 -5.19 -11.64 -7.69
C LEU A 76 -6.07 -11.89 -8.92
N HIS A 77 -6.98 -10.96 -9.19
CA HIS A 77 -7.75 -11.00 -10.43
C HIS A 77 -6.91 -10.42 -11.57
N ASP A 78 -6.80 -11.17 -12.66
CA ASP A 78 -6.03 -10.80 -13.86
C ASP A 78 -6.59 -9.60 -14.61
N ARG A 79 -7.89 -9.30 -14.42
CA ARG A 79 -8.59 -8.14 -15.01
C ARG A 79 -9.12 -7.18 -13.97
N ILE A 80 -9.08 -5.87 -14.26
CA ILE A 80 -9.67 -4.87 -13.35
C ILE A 80 -11.21 -4.96 -13.30
N VAL A 81 -11.77 -4.72 -12.11
CA VAL A 81 -13.21 -4.66 -11.87
C VAL A 81 -13.56 -3.54 -10.91
N PHE A 82 -14.34 -2.57 -11.38
CA PHE A 82 -14.98 -1.56 -10.53
C PHE A 82 -16.27 -2.10 -9.92
N GLY A 83 -16.45 -1.80 -8.63
CA GLY A 83 -17.67 -2.10 -7.89
C GLY A 83 -18.73 -1.00 -8.04
N VAL A 84 -20.00 -1.35 -7.84
CA VAL A 84 -21.13 -0.38 -7.83
C VAL A 84 -20.85 0.82 -6.92
N PRO A 85 -20.33 0.68 -5.68
CA PRO A 85 -20.06 1.83 -4.82
C PRO A 85 -19.06 2.84 -5.40
N ALA A 86 -18.14 2.42 -6.27
CA ALA A 86 -17.20 3.32 -6.96
C ALA A 86 -17.96 4.35 -7.82
N MET A 87 -19.08 3.96 -8.42
CA MET A 87 -19.93 4.88 -9.19
C MET A 87 -20.63 5.92 -8.31
N GLY A 88 -20.73 5.69 -7.00
CA GLY A 88 -21.33 6.60 -6.03
C GLY A 88 -20.42 7.77 -5.63
N GLY A 89 -19.12 7.66 -5.91
CA GLY A 89 -18.11 8.61 -5.45
C GLY A 89 -17.81 8.47 -3.95
N ALA A 90 -16.68 9.04 -3.53
CA ALA A 90 -16.26 9.12 -2.14
C ALA A 90 -17.10 10.14 -1.34
N GLU A 91 -16.87 10.22 -0.03
CA GLU A 91 -17.62 11.10 0.88
C GLU A 91 -17.50 12.58 0.52
N ASP A 92 -16.32 12.98 0.05
CA ASP A 92 -15.97 14.32 -0.42
C ASP A 92 -16.46 14.61 -1.86
N GLY A 93 -16.84 13.58 -2.62
CA GLY A 93 -17.18 13.69 -4.04
C GLY A 93 -18.39 12.85 -4.48
N ARG A 94 -19.52 12.93 -3.78
CA ARG A 94 -20.71 12.11 -4.09
C ARG A 94 -21.29 12.40 -5.47
N SER A 95 -21.41 11.37 -6.29
CA SER A 95 -21.93 11.45 -7.64
C SER A 95 -23.47 11.52 -7.67
N PHE A 96 -24.02 11.81 -8.84
CA PHE A 96 -25.47 11.73 -9.09
C PHE A 96 -26.04 10.32 -8.83
N MET A 97 -25.26 9.26 -9.09
CA MET A 97 -25.68 7.87 -8.85
C MET A 97 -25.87 7.58 -7.35
N TYR A 98 -25.08 8.20 -6.49
CA TYR A 98 -25.28 8.11 -5.04
C TYR A 98 -26.55 8.83 -4.60
N ARG A 99 -26.79 10.05 -5.12
CA ARG A 99 -27.97 10.86 -4.80
C ARG A 99 -29.28 10.18 -5.22
N LEU A 100 -29.28 9.46 -6.34
CA LEU A 100 -30.40 8.63 -6.78
C LEU A 100 -30.54 7.30 -6.02
N GLY A 101 -29.58 6.96 -5.14
CA GLY A 101 -29.57 5.69 -4.40
C GLY A 101 -29.15 4.46 -5.22
N LEU A 102 -28.64 4.66 -6.43
CA LEU A 102 -28.23 3.57 -7.34
C LEU A 102 -26.85 3.00 -6.98
N ALA A 103 -25.99 3.80 -6.36
CA ALA A 103 -24.65 3.40 -5.94
C ALA A 103 -24.37 3.88 -4.51
N ARG A 104 -24.40 2.96 -3.54
CA ARG A 104 -24.16 3.25 -2.11
C ARG A 104 -23.05 2.35 -1.54
N PRO A 105 -22.30 2.82 -0.54
CA PRO A 105 -21.43 1.98 0.26
C PRO A 105 -22.17 0.73 0.78
N GLY A 106 -21.49 -0.40 0.82
CA GLY A 106 -22.07 -1.67 1.27
C GLY A 106 -22.74 -2.50 0.19
N HIS A 107 -22.87 -2.01 -1.05
CA HIS A 107 -23.48 -2.78 -2.13
C HIS A 107 -22.60 -3.98 -2.52
N LYS A 108 -23.09 -5.20 -2.24
CA LYS A 108 -22.41 -6.48 -2.47
C LYS A 108 -23.18 -7.37 -3.43
N SER A 109 -22.50 -8.37 -4.00
CA SER A 109 -23.10 -9.37 -4.89
C SER A 109 -22.59 -10.77 -4.58
N LYS A 110 -23.45 -11.77 -4.82
CA LYS A 110 -23.10 -13.20 -4.80
C LYS A 110 -22.65 -13.73 -6.16
N ARG A 111 -22.49 -12.86 -7.17
CA ARG A 111 -22.07 -13.24 -8.53
C ARG A 111 -20.74 -14.00 -8.55
N PHE A 112 -19.78 -13.55 -7.73
CA PHE A 112 -18.51 -14.23 -7.56
C PHE A 112 -18.61 -15.25 -6.42
N ALA A 113 -18.06 -16.45 -6.65
CA ALA A 113 -18.00 -17.50 -5.63
C ALA A 113 -17.21 -17.02 -4.39
N PRO A 114 -17.46 -17.57 -3.18
CA PRO A 114 -16.80 -17.09 -1.96
C PRO A 114 -15.26 -17.14 -1.98
N ASN A 115 -14.65 -18.03 -2.77
CA ASN A 115 -13.20 -18.14 -2.95
C ASN A 115 -12.63 -17.20 -4.04
N HIS A 116 -13.48 -16.55 -4.83
CA HIS A 116 -13.05 -15.70 -5.93
C HIS A 116 -12.45 -14.37 -5.45
N PRO A 117 -11.37 -13.84 -6.06
CA PRO A 117 -10.70 -12.60 -5.61
C PRO A 117 -11.62 -11.38 -5.56
N GLN A 118 -12.59 -11.31 -6.46
CA GLN A 118 -13.56 -10.21 -6.53
C GLN A 118 -14.78 -10.37 -5.59
N HIS A 119 -14.89 -11.46 -4.82
CA HIS A 119 -16.00 -11.60 -3.87
C HIS A 119 -15.79 -10.69 -2.65
N PRO A 120 -16.78 -9.89 -2.20
CA PRO A 120 -18.21 -9.89 -2.56
C PRO A 120 -18.62 -8.71 -3.48
N LYS A 121 -17.72 -8.17 -4.32
CA LYS A 121 -17.95 -6.97 -5.12
C LYS A 121 -19.11 -7.13 -6.10
N ALA A 122 -20.02 -6.16 -6.08
CA ALA A 122 -21.04 -6.00 -7.11
C ALA A 122 -20.45 -5.25 -8.31
N VAL A 123 -20.37 -5.87 -9.48
CA VAL A 123 -19.75 -5.27 -10.68
C VAL A 123 -20.55 -4.05 -11.16
N ALA A 124 -19.92 -2.88 -11.24
CA ALA A 124 -20.53 -1.67 -11.79
C ALA A 124 -20.95 -1.90 -13.25
N LEU A 125 -22.17 -1.49 -13.61
CA LEU A 125 -22.73 -1.64 -14.97
C LEU A 125 -22.71 -3.09 -15.53
N HIS A 126 -22.51 -4.09 -14.67
CA HIS A 126 -22.49 -5.51 -15.05
C HIS A 126 -21.58 -5.82 -16.26
N GLY A 127 -22.11 -6.51 -17.27
CA GLY A 127 -21.36 -6.90 -18.47
C GLY A 127 -20.97 -5.74 -19.38
N ILE A 128 -21.63 -4.58 -19.26
CA ILE A 128 -21.34 -3.39 -20.07
C ILE A 128 -19.94 -2.87 -19.74
N GLN A 129 -19.55 -2.87 -18.46
CA GLN A 129 -18.19 -2.49 -18.05
C GLN A 129 -17.14 -3.36 -18.74
N GLN A 130 -17.34 -4.68 -18.74
CA GLN A 130 -16.40 -5.62 -19.34
C GLN A 130 -16.33 -5.45 -20.85
N ALA A 131 -17.47 -5.31 -21.53
CA ALA A 131 -17.52 -5.09 -22.96
C ALA A 131 -16.86 -3.76 -23.37
N TYR A 132 -17.17 -2.67 -22.66
CA TYR A 132 -16.58 -1.37 -22.94
C TYR A 132 -15.06 -1.37 -22.71
N ARG A 133 -14.61 -1.97 -21.62
CA ARG A 133 -13.19 -2.18 -21.30
C ARG A 133 -12.47 -2.91 -22.44
N ASP A 134 -13.01 -4.06 -22.84
CA ASP A 134 -12.39 -4.95 -23.83
C ASP A 134 -12.37 -4.29 -25.23
N ILE A 135 -13.43 -3.55 -25.60
CA ILE A 135 -13.48 -2.79 -26.87
C ILE A 135 -12.49 -1.62 -26.89
N ARG A 136 -12.27 -0.95 -25.74
CA ARG A 136 -11.50 0.30 -25.66
C ARG A 136 -10.07 0.08 -25.17
N GLY A 137 -9.69 -1.16 -24.83
CA GLY A 137 -8.37 -1.49 -24.28
C GLY A 137 -8.08 -0.77 -22.95
N LEU A 138 -9.11 -0.53 -22.13
CA LEU A 138 -8.98 0.23 -20.88
C LEU A 138 -8.59 -0.69 -19.73
N ASP A 139 -7.31 -1.01 -19.58
CA ASP A 139 -6.79 -1.66 -18.37
C ASP A 139 -5.74 -0.76 -17.72
N ILE A 140 -5.44 -0.99 -16.44
CA ILE A 140 -4.22 -0.42 -15.85
C ILE A 140 -3.01 -1.23 -16.35
N SER A 141 -1.79 -0.71 -16.11
CA SER A 141 -0.58 -1.45 -16.47
C SER A 141 -0.61 -2.88 -15.90
N PRO A 142 -0.22 -3.90 -16.70
CA PRO A 142 -0.04 -5.26 -16.18
C PRO A 142 1.14 -5.34 -15.20
N GLN A 143 2.09 -4.40 -15.30
CA GLN A 143 3.29 -4.33 -14.49
C GLN A 143 3.18 -3.12 -13.57
N LEU A 144 3.04 -3.36 -12.27
CA LEU A 144 3.00 -2.29 -11.28
C LEU A 144 4.36 -2.22 -10.57
N PRO A 145 5.16 -1.16 -10.80
CA PRO A 145 6.47 -1.01 -10.17
C PRO A 145 6.36 -0.65 -8.68
N LEU A 146 7.19 -1.29 -7.85
CA LEU A 146 7.34 -1.04 -6.42
C LEU A 146 8.81 -0.85 -6.07
N HIS A 147 9.04 -0.07 -5.02
CA HIS A 147 10.36 0.28 -4.54
C HIS A 147 10.40 0.29 -3.03
N VAL A 148 11.54 -0.10 -2.48
CA VAL A 148 11.90 0.10 -1.08
C VAL A 148 13.18 0.96 -1.05
N LEU A 149 13.07 2.17 -0.51
CA LEU A 149 14.18 3.10 -0.37
C LEU A 149 14.59 3.19 1.09
N ARG A 150 15.84 2.89 1.40
CA ARG A 150 16.42 3.09 2.72
C ARG A 150 17.30 4.34 2.70
N VAL A 151 16.96 5.31 3.53
CA VAL A 151 17.67 6.59 3.69
C VAL A 151 18.11 6.69 5.14
N GLY A 152 19.33 6.24 5.43
CA GLY A 152 19.81 6.07 6.80
C GLY A 152 18.88 5.16 7.63
N GLY A 153 18.29 5.71 8.69
CA GLY A 153 17.34 4.99 9.55
C GLY A 153 15.87 5.01 9.07
N LEU A 154 15.58 5.65 7.93
CA LEU A 154 14.24 5.72 7.33
C LEU A 154 14.13 4.68 6.21
N VAL A 155 12.98 4.00 6.13
CA VAL A 155 12.60 3.13 5.02
C VAL A 155 11.30 3.66 4.42
N LEU A 156 11.30 3.90 3.11
CA LEU A 156 10.14 4.31 2.33
C LEU A 156 9.74 3.15 1.42
N ALA A 157 8.51 2.66 1.60
CA ALA A 157 7.92 1.64 0.74
C ALA A 157 6.89 2.28 -0.19
N THR A 158 7.11 2.16 -1.50
CA THR A 158 6.22 2.78 -2.50
C THR A 158 5.09 1.84 -2.89
N VAL A 159 3.89 2.41 -3.05
CA VAL A 159 2.68 1.67 -3.42
C VAL A 159 2.07 2.31 -4.68
N PRO A 160 1.85 1.53 -5.75
CA PRO A 160 1.36 2.04 -7.04
C PRO A 160 -0.16 2.19 -7.02
N GLY A 161 -0.66 3.06 -6.15
CA GLY A 161 -2.08 3.29 -5.93
C GLY A 161 -2.35 4.09 -4.66
N GLU A 162 -3.56 3.97 -4.13
CA GLU A 162 -4.02 4.74 -2.97
C GLU A 162 -4.30 3.80 -1.77
N PRO A 163 -3.26 3.46 -0.97
CA PRO A 163 -3.45 2.61 0.19
C PRO A 163 -4.25 3.33 1.29
N THR A 164 -5.21 2.61 1.88
CA THR A 164 -5.88 3.04 3.12
C THR A 164 -4.91 3.11 4.28
N VAL A 165 -5.28 3.82 5.35
CA VAL A 165 -4.47 3.89 6.58
C VAL A 165 -4.11 2.50 7.08
N MET A 166 -5.07 1.57 7.14
CA MET A 166 -4.81 0.22 7.64
C MET A 166 -3.97 -0.62 6.68
N THR A 167 -4.12 -0.43 5.37
CA THR A 167 -3.22 -1.04 4.39
C THR A 167 -1.79 -0.59 4.62
N GLY A 168 -1.58 0.73 4.78
CA GLY A 168 -0.27 1.30 5.10
C GLY A 168 0.29 0.73 6.39
N HIS A 169 -0.51 0.70 7.46
CA HIS A 169 -0.11 0.15 8.74
C HIS A 169 0.34 -1.31 8.67
N HIS A 170 -0.39 -2.16 7.93
CA HIS A 170 -0.01 -3.57 7.76
C HIS A 170 1.31 -3.71 6.99
N ILE A 171 1.53 -2.92 5.94
CA ILE A 171 2.79 -2.90 5.19
C ILE A 171 3.95 -2.45 6.08
N GLU A 172 3.77 -1.36 6.83
CA GLU A 172 4.79 -0.85 7.77
C GLU A 172 5.13 -1.90 8.84
N ALA A 173 4.13 -2.58 9.40
CA ALA A 173 4.32 -3.63 10.39
C ALA A 173 5.03 -4.87 9.80
N ALA A 174 4.67 -5.30 8.60
CA ALA A 174 5.29 -6.43 7.93
C ALA A 174 6.79 -6.17 7.66
N LEU A 175 7.11 -5.00 7.12
CA LEU A 175 8.51 -4.58 6.88
C LEU A 175 9.30 -4.43 8.19
N ALA A 176 8.65 -3.99 9.28
CA ALA A 176 9.29 -3.91 10.59
C ALA A 176 9.67 -5.31 11.11
N SER A 177 8.79 -6.30 10.95
CA SER A 177 9.03 -7.67 11.39
C SER A 177 10.14 -8.40 10.61
N CYS A 178 10.33 -8.07 9.33
CA CYS A 178 11.41 -8.63 8.52
C CYS A 178 12.78 -8.07 8.94
N GLY A 179 12.83 -6.80 9.36
CA GLY A 179 14.02 -6.19 9.93
C GLY A 179 14.49 -6.81 11.25
N GLU A 180 13.59 -7.47 12.00
CA GLU A 180 13.96 -8.22 13.22
C GLU A 180 14.68 -9.54 12.90
N THR A 181 14.46 -10.12 11.71
CA THR A 181 15.18 -11.32 11.23
C THR A 181 16.56 -11.03 10.63
N ASP A 182 16.84 -9.79 10.21
CA ASP A 182 18.16 -9.37 9.69
C ASP A 182 19.10 -8.82 10.78
N SER A 183 18.84 -9.08 12.06
CA SER A 183 19.81 -8.80 13.12
C SER A 183 20.94 -9.83 13.10
N ARG A 184 21.86 -9.68 12.13
CA ARG A 184 23.25 -10.19 12.22
C ARG A 184 24.08 -9.42 13.26
N LEU A 185 23.46 -9.00 14.37
CA LEU A 185 24.14 -8.61 15.60
C LEU A 185 24.13 -9.83 16.51
N THR A 186 25.29 -10.41 16.74
CA THR A 186 25.49 -11.60 17.58
C THR A 186 25.35 -11.26 19.07
N PRO A 187 24.44 -11.89 19.83
CA PRO A 187 24.61 -12.04 21.27
C PRO A 187 25.35 -13.36 21.54
N GLY A 188 26.33 -13.33 22.44
CA GLY A 188 27.08 -14.51 22.89
C GLY A 188 26.22 -15.55 23.65
N PRO A 189 26.79 -16.72 24.00
CA PRO A 189 26.02 -17.87 24.49
C PRO A 189 25.85 -17.85 26.03
N PRO A 190 25.10 -18.81 26.64
CA PRO A 190 23.76 -19.33 26.32
C PRO A 190 22.87 -19.53 27.59
N GLY A 191 21.55 -19.72 27.45
CA GLY A 191 20.77 -20.30 28.57
C GLY A 191 19.24 -20.23 28.61
N SER A 192 18.51 -20.64 27.56
CA SER A 192 17.31 -21.53 27.63
C SER A 192 16.53 -21.50 26.31
N VAL A 193 16.25 -22.69 25.76
CA VAL A 193 15.63 -22.89 24.45
C VAL A 193 14.22 -23.43 24.65
N GLY A 194 13.20 -22.68 24.21
CA GLY A 194 11.86 -23.20 23.93
C GLY A 194 11.67 -23.34 22.41
N ARG A 195 11.13 -24.47 21.93
CA ARG A 195 10.85 -24.73 20.50
C ARG A 195 9.34 -24.74 20.24
N ASP A 196 8.88 -24.05 19.20
CA ASP A 196 7.58 -24.30 18.56
C ASP A 196 7.79 -25.26 17.37
N PHE A 197 7.13 -26.42 17.43
CA PHE A 197 7.22 -27.49 16.43
C PHE A 197 6.16 -27.40 15.32
N SER A 198 5.43 -26.28 15.22
CA SER A 198 4.36 -26.06 14.22
C SER A 198 4.54 -24.83 13.31
N THR A 199 5.34 -23.83 13.71
CA THR A 199 5.54 -22.57 12.95
C THR A 199 7.00 -22.23 12.61
N GLY A 200 7.97 -22.85 13.30
CA GLY A 200 9.41 -22.79 12.98
C GLY A 200 10.20 -21.55 13.44
N ASN A 201 9.56 -20.46 13.89
CA ASN A 201 10.28 -19.24 14.30
C ASN A 201 10.53 -19.14 15.81
N LEU A 202 11.74 -18.70 16.17
CA LEU A 202 12.14 -18.28 17.52
C LEU A 202 11.93 -16.76 17.65
N CYS A 203 10.98 -16.31 18.45
CA CYS A 203 10.90 -14.89 18.82
C CYS A 203 11.82 -14.64 20.02
N PHE A 204 12.88 -13.85 19.81
CA PHE A 204 13.69 -13.28 20.89
C PHE A 204 13.27 -11.83 21.11
N GLU A 205 13.01 -11.47 22.37
CA GLU A 205 12.93 -10.07 22.78
C GLU A 205 14.37 -9.54 22.85
N SER A 206 14.82 -8.88 21.77
CA SER A 206 16.16 -8.29 21.71
C SER A 206 16.18 -6.98 22.51
N ALA A 207 16.97 -6.96 23.59
CA ALA A 207 17.26 -5.82 24.44
C ALA A 207 18.24 -4.82 23.78
N SER A 208 18.00 -4.42 22.54
CA SER A 208 18.58 -3.21 21.96
C SER A 208 17.49 -2.37 21.31
N VAL A 209 17.05 -1.32 22.01
CA VAL A 209 16.27 -0.17 21.49
C VAL A 209 17.11 0.64 20.45
N ALA A 210 18.21 0.08 19.95
CA ALA A 210 19.08 0.65 18.94
C ALA A 210 18.34 0.64 17.58
N LEU A 211 17.59 1.72 17.37
CA LEU A 211 17.04 2.22 16.11
C LEU A 211 16.29 1.17 15.27
N ARG A 212 15.08 0.81 15.73
CA ARG A 212 14.08 0.28 14.80
C ARG A 212 13.95 1.26 13.63
N PRO A 213 14.10 0.81 12.37
CA PRO A 213 13.97 1.71 11.23
C PRO A 213 12.59 2.36 11.26
N ARG A 214 12.53 3.66 10.97
CA ARG A 214 11.24 4.34 10.77
C ARG A 214 10.76 3.93 9.39
N ILE A 215 9.61 3.27 9.30
CA ILE A 215 9.07 2.78 8.03
C ILE A 215 7.85 3.63 7.67
N ARG A 216 7.79 4.10 6.43
CA ARG A 216 6.65 4.85 5.91
C ARG A 216 6.25 4.35 4.54
N VAL A 217 4.94 4.18 4.35
CA VAL A 217 4.38 3.93 3.01
C VAL A 217 4.19 5.25 2.27
N VAL A 218 4.56 5.26 1.00
CA VAL A 218 4.34 6.36 0.06
C VAL A 218 3.40 5.86 -1.03
N GLY A 219 2.17 6.38 -1.05
CA GLY A 219 1.21 6.08 -2.12
C GLY A 219 1.51 6.87 -3.40
N TYR A 220 0.73 6.64 -4.46
CA TYR A 220 0.84 7.35 -5.75
C TYR A 220 2.26 7.30 -6.36
N ALA A 221 2.99 6.22 -6.13
CA ALA A 221 4.39 6.10 -6.52
C ALA A 221 4.59 4.93 -7.49
N GLY A 222 5.37 5.18 -8.54
CA GLY A 222 5.65 4.21 -9.61
C GLY A 222 4.56 4.15 -10.69
N ASP A 223 3.32 3.85 -10.29
CA ASP A 223 2.15 3.78 -11.18
C ASP A 223 0.85 4.01 -10.37
N TYR A 224 -0.31 3.90 -11.01
CA TYR A 224 -1.61 4.13 -10.39
C TYR A 224 -2.60 3.00 -10.70
N SER A 225 -2.86 2.16 -9.70
CA SER A 225 -3.81 1.02 -9.75
C SER A 225 -5.11 1.26 -8.98
N SER A 226 -5.46 2.54 -8.74
CA SER A 226 -6.58 2.98 -7.90
C SER A 226 -6.39 2.61 -6.43
N TYR A 227 -7.48 2.43 -5.68
CA TYR A 227 -7.47 2.24 -4.23
C TYR A 227 -6.97 0.85 -3.83
N ILE A 228 -6.30 0.76 -2.69
CA ILE A 228 -5.84 -0.50 -2.13
C ILE A 228 -6.34 -0.59 -0.70
N THR A 229 -7.25 -1.52 -0.47
CA THR A 229 -7.87 -1.78 0.83
C THR A 229 -7.39 -3.09 1.42
N THR A 230 -7.43 -3.19 2.76
CA THR A 230 -7.27 -4.46 3.46
C THR A 230 -8.40 -5.42 3.10
N TYR A 231 -8.23 -6.72 3.37
CA TYR A 231 -9.28 -7.72 3.15
C TYR A 231 -10.59 -7.37 3.88
N GLN A 232 -10.48 -6.89 5.12
CA GLN A 232 -11.61 -6.53 5.98
C GLN A 232 -12.35 -5.30 5.45
N GLU A 233 -11.61 -4.27 5.02
CA GLU A 233 -12.17 -3.08 4.39
C GLU A 233 -12.82 -3.42 3.04
N TYR A 234 -12.14 -4.23 2.21
CA TYR A 234 -12.69 -4.73 0.96
C TYR A 234 -14.04 -5.40 1.17
N GLY A 235 -14.16 -6.20 2.23
CA GLY A 235 -15.39 -6.87 2.62
C GLY A 235 -16.55 -5.90 2.91
N ARG A 236 -16.30 -4.64 3.27
CA ARG A 236 -17.34 -3.61 3.50
C ARG A 236 -17.89 -3.04 2.20
N GLN A 237 -17.12 -3.02 1.11
CA GLN A 237 -17.51 -2.41 -0.16
C GLN A 237 -17.92 -0.93 0.01
N SER A 238 -17.09 -0.15 0.72
CA SER A 238 -17.05 1.32 0.60
C SER A 238 -16.57 1.75 -0.80
N TYR A 239 -16.39 3.04 -1.03
CA TYR A 239 -15.90 3.56 -2.32
C TYR A 239 -14.51 2.97 -2.65
N GLU A 240 -13.59 3.03 -1.71
CA GLU A 240 -12.19 2.56 -1.81
C GLU A 240 -12.16 1.04 -2.08
N ALA A 241 -12.99 0.28 -1.36
CA ALA A 241 -13.12 -1.16 -1.51
C ALA A 241 -13.71 -1.57 -2.87
N ALA A 242 -14.68 -0.80 -3.37
CA ALA A 242 -15.23 -0.99 -4.71
C ALA A 242 -14.22 -0.63 -5.81
N SER A 243 -13.33 0.32 -5.52
CA SER A 243 -12.23 0.76 -6.37
C SER A 243 -10.93 -0.05 -6.18
N THR A 244 -10.90 -1.07 -5.31
CA THR A 244 -9.77 -2.00 -5.20
C THR A 244 -9.82 -3.02 -6.34
N LEU A 245 -9.21 -2.68 -7.47
CA LEU A 245 -9.51 -3.26 -8.78
C LEU A 245 -9.14 -4.74 -8.91
N LEU A 246 -8.04 -5.17 -8.29
CA LEU A 246 -7.50 -6.54 -8.42
C LEU A 246 -8.11 -7.53 -7.42
N GLY A 247 -8.99 -7.06 -6.54
CA GLY A 247 -9.74 -7.89 -5.60
C GLY A 247 -9.21 -7.82 -4.16
N ARG A 248 -9.81 -8.63 -3.30
CA ARG A 248 -9.65 -8.58 -1.83
C ARG A 248 -8.24 -8.92 -1.30
N ASN A 249 -7.39 -9.49 -2.16
CA ASN A 249 -6.03 -9.91 -1.80
C ASN A 249 -4.96 -8.91 -2.29
N THR A 250 -5.36 -7.78 -2.89
CA THR A 250 -4.44 -6.78 -3.47
C THR A 250 -3.42 -6.29 -2.45
N ALA A 251 -3.86 -5.81 -1.29
CA ALA A 251 -2.98 -5.32 -0.24
C ALA A 251 -1.97 -6.37 0.22
N LYS A 252 -2.39 -7.64 0.37
CA LYS A 252 -1.52 -8.71 0.87
C LYS A 252 -0.40 -9.06 -0.12
N HIS A 253 -0.66 -8.98 -1.43
CA HIS A 253 0.39 -9.17 -2.44
C HIS A 253 1.40 -8.05 -2.45
N ILE A 254 0.92 -6.81 -2.39
CA ILE A 254 1.78 -5.63 -2.35
C ILE A 254 2.66 -5.68 -1.10
N GLU A 255 2.10 -6.02 0.06
CA GLU A 255 2.84 -6.24 1.30
C GLU A 255 3.93 -7.32 1.14
N ALA A 256 3.57 -8.51 0.65
CA ALA A 256 4.51 -9.61 0.48
C ALA A 256 5.64 -9.28 -0.50
N LEU A 257 5.33 -8.60 -1.61
CA LEU A 257 6.32 -8.19 -2.59
C LEU A 257 7.24 -7.09 -2.04
N LEU A 258 6.71 -6.12 -1.29
CA LEU A 258 7.55 -5.10 -0.65
C LEU A 258 8.50 -5.72 0.38
N VAL A 259 8.05 -6.72 1.13
CA VAL A 259 8.92 -7.52 2.00
C VAL A 259 10.01 -8.22 1.19
N ALA A 260 9.66 -8.90 0.10
CA ALA A 260 10.64 -9.58 -0.75
C ALA A 260 11.67 -8.60 -1.36
N ILE A 261 11.22 -7.43 -1.81
CA ILE A 261 12.10 -6.35 -2.31
C ILE A 261 13.03 -5.86 -1.19
N ALA A 262 12.51 -5.70 0.04
CA ALA A 262 13.28 -5.29 1.20
C ALA A 262 14.29 -6.34 1.70
N ASP A 263 14.23 -7.56 1.19
CA ASP A 263 15.16 -8.65 1.49
C ASP A 263 16.18 -8.93 0.37
N LEU A 264 16.04 -8.29 -0.80
CA LEU A 264 17.01 -8.42 -1.89
C LEU A 264 18.44 -8.09 -1.42
N PRO A 265 19.49 -8.77 -1.91
CA PRO A 265 20.85 -8.42 -1.55
C PRO A 265 21.15 -6.97 -1.91
N ALA A 266 21.88 -6.26 -1.03
CA ALA A 266 22.33 -4.91 -1.33
C ALA A 266 23.18 -4.93 -2.61
N PRO A 267 23.03 -3.95 -3.51
CA PRO A 267 23.87 -3.85 -4.69
C PRO A 267 25.35 -3.78 -4.28
N HIS A 268 26.23 -4.43 -5.05
CA HIS A 268 27.65 -4.57 -4.74
C HIS A 268 28.32 -3.22 -4.43
N PRO A 269 29.30 -3.18 -3.49
CA PRO A 269 29.87 -1.95 -2.92
C PRO A 269 30.72 -1.10 -3.89
N GLU A 270 30.90 -1.53 -5.14
CA GLU A 270 31.55 -0.70 -6.16
C GLU A 270 30.53 0.27 -6.76
N GLY A 271 30.36 1.41 -6.09
CA GLY A 271 29.92 2.67 -6.68
C GLY A 271 28.74 2.61 -7.65
N GLY A 272 27.53 2.71 -7.10
CA GLY A 272 26.41 3.42 -7.74
C GLY A 272 26.08 3.04 -9.18
N VAL A 273 25.63 1.81 -9.40
CA VAL A 273 24.76 1.48 -10.53
C VAL A 273 23.49 0.88 -9.94
N ALA A 274 22.34 1.51 -10.20
CA ALA A 274 21.05 0.88 -9.94
C ALA A 274 21.00 -0.41 -10.77
N VAL A 275 21.13 -1.56 -10.11
CA VAL A 275 21.00 -2.86 -10.76
C VAL A 275 19.50 -3.12 -10.89
N PHE A 276 18.97 -2.90 -12.09
CA PHE A 276 17.63 -3.28 -12.48
C PHE A 276 17.62 -4.80 -12.70
N ASP A 277 17.46 -5.57 -11.62
CA ASP A 277 17.18 -7.00 -11.77
C ASP A 277 15.67 -7.17 -11.98
N THR A 278 15.28 -7.46 -13.21
CA THR A 278 13.87 -7.62 -13.63
C THR A 278 13.40 -9.07 -13.56
N MET A 279 14.08 -9.93 -12.79
CA MET A 279 13.74 -11.35 -12.68
C MET A 279 13.25 -11.72 -11.27
N LEU A 280 12.03 -11.31 -10.93
CA LEU A 280 11.19 -11.94 -9.90
C LEU A 280 9.73 -11.96 -10.35
#